data_AF-A0A6A4M7M9-F1
#
_entry.id   AF-A0A6A4M7M9-F1
#
_cell.length_a   1.000
_cell.length_b   1.000
_cell.length_c   1.000
_cell.angle_alpha   90.00
_cell.angle_beta   90.00
_cell.angle_gamma   90.00
#
_symmetry.space_group_name_H-M   'P 1'
#
loop_
_entity.id
_entity.type
_entity.pdbx_description
1 polymer ?
#
loop_
_entity_poly.entity_id
_entity_poly.type
_entity_poly.pdbx_seq_one_letter_code
_entity_poly.pdbx_strand_id
1 'polypeptide(L)'
;MNNPLHTTKEPQTNPKLTSTATIKITRDQINTLKANSEHDKNPERYSTYETLAAHVWQCSCIARGLGDDQATKLYIATDGRLPVHDADFGWGRPVHMGPAGVRFEGIVYILPNPAGDGSLCLVICLEADHMEVFKAVFHDF
;
A
#
# COMPACT_ATOMS: atom_id res chain seq x y z
N MET A 1 15.41 -36.16 -31.21
CA MET A 1 15.74 -35.51 -29.92
C MET A 1 14.60 -34.55 -29.63
N ASN A 2 13.75 -34.92 -28.67
CA ASN A 2 12.55 -34.18 -28.31
C ASN A 2 12.90 -33.20 -27.18
N ASN A 3 12.70 -31.90 -27.40
CA ASN A 3 12.56 -30.94 -26.31
C ASN A 3 11.07 -30.80 -26.00
N PRO A 4 10.60 -31.01 -24.76
CA PRO A 4 9.26 -30.60 -24.37
C PRO A 4 9.26 -29.07 -24.31
N LEU A 5 8.41 -28.45 -25.12
CA LEU A 5 8.02 -27.05 -24.93
C LEU A 5 7.43 -26.96 -23.52
N HIS A 6 8.00 -26.09 -22.69
CA HIS A 6 7.34 -25.66 -21.47
C HIS A 6 5.99 -25.06 -21.87
N THR A 7 4.92 -25.82 -21.67
CA THR A 7 3.57 -25.31 -21.72
C THR A 7 3.41 -24.40 -20.51
N THR A 8 3.73 -23.11 -20.67
CA THR A 8 3.27 -22.08 -19.74
C THR A 8 1.76 -22.16 -19.75
N LYS A 9 1.18 -22.77 -18.72
CA LYS A 9 -0.26 -22.67 -18.50
C LYS A 9 -0.55 -21.18 -18.33
N GLU A 10 -1.26 -20.60 -19.29
CA GLU A 10 -1.88 -19.30 -19.06
C GLU A 10 -2.67 -19.38 -17.75
N PRO A 11 -2.48 -18.47 -16.78
CA PRO A 11 -3.25 -18.49 -15.56
C PRO A 11 -4.72 -18.30 -15.90
N GLN A 12 -5.51 -19.38 -15.87
CA GLN A 12 -6.95 -19.31 -15.84
C GLN A 12 -7.36 -18.69 -14.50
N THR A 13 -7.38 -17.36 -14.47
CA THR A 13 -7.82 -16.60 -13.31
C THR A 13 -9.30 -16.29 -13.50
N ASN A 14 -10.14 -17.16 -12.94
CA ASN A 14 -11.41 -16.64 -12.44
C ASN A 14 -11.05 -15.48 -11.49
N PRO A 15 -11.62 -14.28 -11.64
CA PRO A 15 -11.27 -13.15 -10.80
C PRO A 15 -11.59 -13.54 -9.36
N LYS A 16 -10.54 -13.75 -8.55
CA LYS A 16 -10.70 -13.95 -7.12
C LYS A 16 -11.32 -12.70 -6.52
N LEU A 17 -12.20 -12.90 -5.53
CA LEU A 17 -12.85 -11.79 -4.87
C LEU A 17 -11.80 -10.91 -4.19
N THR A 18 -11.80 -9.62 -4.50
CA THR A 18 -10.92 -8.64 -3.87
C THR A 18 -11.66 -7.87 -2.78
N SER A 19 -10.93 -7.44 -1.76
CA SER A 19 -11.40 -6.56 -0.70
C SER A 19 -10.55 -5.30 -0.66
N THR A 20 -11.17 -4.17 -0.30
CA THR A 20 -10.48 -2.88 -0.14
C THR A 20 -10.50 -2.47 1.33
N ALA A 21 -9.37 -2.00 1.83
CA ALA A 21 -9.25 -1.43 3.17
C ALA A 21 -8.68 -0.01 3.12
N THR A 22 -9.14 0.80 4.07
CA THR A 22 -8.66 2.15 4.32
C THR A 22 -8.07 2.18 5.73
N ILE A 23 -6.76 2.40 5.83
CA ILE A 23 -6.01 2.37 7.09
C ILE A 23 -5.45 3.77 7.38
N LYS A 24 -5.80 4.33 8.55
CA LYS A 24 -5.20 5.57 9.04
C LYS A 24 -3.81 5.27 9.60
N ILE A 25 -2.82 6.05 9.19
CA ILE A 25 -1.46 5.97 9.71
C ILE A 25 -1.14 7.31 10.36
N THR A 26 -0.98 7.32 11.68
CA THR A 26 -0.69 8.55 12.44
C THR A 26 0.77 8.98 12.26
N ARG A 27 1.06 10.24 12.61
CA ARG A 27 2.44 10.74 12.60
C ARG A 27 3.35 9.93 13.53
N ASP A 28 2.83 9.54 14.70
CA ASP A 28 3.56 8.73 15.66
C ASP A 28 3.89 7.35 15.10
N GLN A 29 2.94 6.69 14.43
CA GLN A 29 3.19 5.41 13.78
C GLN A 29 4.24 5.51 12.65
N ILE A 30 4.21 6.59 11.87
CA ILE A 30 5.24 6.86 10.85
C ILE A 30 6.62 7.02 11.50
N ASN A 31 6.69 7.76 12.61
CA ASN A 31 7.94 7.97 13.34
C ASN A 31 8.46 6.67 13.96
N THR A 32 7.59 5.84 14.52
CA THR A 32 7.94 4.51 15.05
C THR A 32 8.50 3.61 13.94
N LEU A 33 7.83 3.53 12.78
CA LEU A 33 8.31 2.76 11.65
C LEU A 33 9.69 3.24 11.14
N LYS A 34 9.94 4.55 11.15
CA LYS A 34 11.26 5.10 10.80
C LYS A 34 12.33 4.75 11.81
N ALA A 35 12.00 4.69 13.10
CA ALA A 35 12.94 4.34 14.16
C ALA A 35 13.32 2.86 14.16
N ASN A 36 12.41 1.98 13.73
CA ASN A 36 12.60 0.53 13.70
C ASN A 36 13.49 0.02 12.54
N SER A 37 14.02 0.89 11.66
CA SER A 37 14.93 0.46 10.59
C SER A 37 16.31 0.09 11.16
N GLU A 38 16.63 -1.19 11.21
CA GLU A 38 17.80 -1.76 11.93
C GLU A 38 19.19 -1.27 11.43
N HIS A 39 19.27 -0.62 10.28
CA HIS A 39 20.56 -0.40 9.59
C HIS A 39 21.20 0.99 9.80
N ASP A 40 20.56 1.89 10.55
CA ASP A 40 21.13 3.16 11.01
C ASP A 40 20.10 3.86 11.89
N LYS A 41 20.48 4.33 13.06
CA LYS A 41 19.58 5.13 13.94
C LYS A 41 19.42 6.57 13.43
N ASN A 42 19.52 6.80 12.11
CA ASN A 42 19.25 8.10 11.51
C ASN A 42 17.81 8.13 10.97
N PRO A 43 16.85 8.73 11.72
CA PRO A 43 15.46 8.81 11.29
C PRO A 43 15.22 9.70 10.06
N GLU A 44 16.23 10.46 9.62
CA GLU A 44 16.18 11.26 8.40
C GLU A 44 16.68 10.49 7.17
N ARG A 45 17.21 9.27 7.33
CA ARG A 45 17.78 8.48 6.24
C ARG A 45 16.74 8.06 5.21
N TYR A 46 15.53 7.73 5.66
CA TYR A 46 14.45 7.29 4.80
C TYR A 46 13.27 8.27 4.87
N SER A 47 12.77 8.62 3.69
CA SER A 47 11.55 9.39 3.55
C SER A 47 10.35 8.59 4.07
N THR A 48 9.28 9.29 4.46
CA THR A 48 8.02 8.65 4.85
C THR A 48 7.49 7.71 3.77
N TYR A 49 7.72 8.04 2.49
CA TYR A 49 7.33 7.17 1.39
C TYR A 49 8.10 5.84 1.40
N GLU A 50 9.43 5.88 1.52
CA GLU A 50 10.26 4.67 1.50
C GLU A 50 9.90 3.74 2.65
N THR A 51 9.77 4.29 3.86
CA THR A 51 9.37 3.52 5.05
C THR A 51 8.00 2.85 4.85
N LEU A 52 6.99 3.61 4.38
CA LEU A 52 5.66 3.06 4.17
C LEU A 52 5.59 2.07 3.02
N ALA A 53 6.28 2.34 1.92
CA ALA A 53 6.32 1.44 0.77
C ALA A 53 6.97 0.10 1.15
N ALA A 54 8.06 0.13 1.92
CA ALA A 54 8.72 -1.06 2.44
C ALA A 54 7.80 -1.84 3.40
N HIS A 55 7.15 -1.15 4.34
CA HIS A 55 6.23 -1.78 5.30
C HIS A 55 5.04 -2.44 4.59
N VAL A 56 4.39 -1.71 3.68
CA VAL A 56 3.27 -2.25 2.87
C VAL A 56 3.71 -3.46 2.04
N TRP A 57 4.90 -3.40 1.45
CA TRP A 57 5.46 -4.52 0.70
C TRP A 57 5.63 -5.76 1.58
N GLN A 58 6.27 -5.61 2.75
CA GLN A 58 6.48 -6.69 3.71
C GLN A 58 5.15 -7.29 4.17
N CYS A 59 4.21 -6.48 4.64
CA CYS A 59 2.89 -6.93 5.07
C CYS A 59 2.14 -7.67 3.96
N SER A 60 2.24 -7.20 2.72
CA SER A 60 1.59 -7.84 1.57
C SER A 60 2.21 -9.19 1.24
N CYS A 61 3.55 -9.32 1.30
CA CYS A 61 4.23 -10.59 1.08
C CYS A 61 3.85 -11.62 2.15
N ILE A 62 3.79 -11.22 3.42
CA ILE A 62 3.35 -12.07 4.53
C ILE A 62 1.89 -12.50 4.30
N ALA A 63 1.00 -11.56 4.01
CA ALA A 63 -0.42 -11.81 3.83
C ALA A 63 -0.72 -12.73 2.62
N ARG A 64 0.07 -12.64 1.56
CA ARG A 64 -0.04 -13.50 0.37
C ARG A 64 0.53 -14.90 0.58
N GLY A 65 1.29 -15.15 1.66
CA GLY A 65 1.86 -16.48 1.97
C GLY A 65 2.71 -17.06 0.83
N LEU A 66 3.46 -16.21 0.13
CA LEU A 66 4.18 -16.56 -1.09
C LEU A 66 5.39 -17.46 -0.78
N GLY A 67 5.65 -18.44 -1.66
CA GLY A 67 6.92 -19.17 -1.67
C GLY A 67 8.07 -18.31 -2.19
N ASP A 68 9.31 -18.70 -1.87
CA ASP A 68 10.54 -17.93 -2.17
C ASP A 68 10.73 -17.62 -3.67
N ASP A 69 10.15 -18.43 -4.57
CA ASP A 69 10.27 -18.32 -6.01
C ASP A 69 9.04 -17.66 -6.69
N GLN A 70 8.00 -17.32 -5.92
CA GLN A 70 6.78 -16.76 -6.47
C GLN A 70 6.89 -15.25 -6.67
N ALA A 71 6.92 -14.83 -7.93
CA ALA A 71 6.90 -13.40 -8.28
C ALA A 71 5.64 -12.70 -7.76
N THR A 72 5.81 -11.49 -7.25
CA THR A 72 4.72 -10.66 -6.75
C THR A 72 4.89 -9.20 -7.13
N LYS A 73 3.78 -8.45 -7.16
CA LYS A 73 3.79 -7.04 -7.54
C LYS A 73 2.81 -6.23 -6.69
N LEU A 74 3.16 -4.97 -6.49
CA LEU A 74 2.29 -3.95 -5.93
C LEU A 74 2.48 -2.67 -6.75
N TYR A 75 1.41 -1.92 -6.93
CA TYR A 75 1.44 -0.60 -7.54
C TYR A 75 1.10 0.42 -6.47
N ILE A 76 2.10 1.19 -6.05
CA ILE A 76 1.95 2.20 -5.00
C ILE A 76 1.88 3.58 -5.65
N ALA A 77 0.67 4.13 -5.73
CA ALA A 77 0.44 5.49 -6.17
C ALA A 77 0.58 6.46 -5.00
N THR A 78 1.40 7.49 -5.19
CA THR A 78 1.64 8.55 -4.20
C THR A 78 0.99 9.85 -4.64
N ASP A 79 -0.35 9.87 -4.61
CA ASP A 79 -1.11 11.09 -4.93
C ASP A 79 -1.01 12.14 -3.80
N GLY A 80 -0.53 11.74 -2.61
CA GLY A 80 -0.49 12.61 -1.44
C GLY A 80 0.54 13.73 -1.38
N ARG A 81 1.17 14.10 -2.50
CA ARG A 81 2.00 15.31 -2.58
C ARG A 81 1.33 16.47 -3.30
N LEU A 82 0.20 16.24 -3.97
CA LEU A 82 -0.52 17.34 -4.57
C LEU A 82 -1.25 18.13 -3.47
N PRO A 83 -1.06 19.45 -3.38
CA PRO A 83 -1.75 20.31 -2.42
C PRO A 83 -3.21 20.52 -2.86
N VAL A 84 -3.94 19.43 -3.15
CA VAL A 84 -5.32 19.48 -3.65
C VAL A 84 -6.23 20.17 -2.64
N HIS A 85 -5.97 20.02 -1.35
CA HIS A 85 -6.71 20.70 -0.29
C HIS A 85 -6.43 22.22 -0.20
N ASP A 86 -5.37 22.71 -0.85
CA ASP A 86 -5.09 24.15 -0.97
C ASP A 86 -5.58 24.73 -2.30
N ALA A 87 -6.08 23.92 -3.22
CA ALA A 87 -6.63 24.39 -4.48
C ALA A 87 -7.98 25.10 -4.23
N ASP A 88 -8.04 26.41 -4.48
CA ASP A 88 -9.27 27.21 -4.40
C ASP A 88 -9.51 27.93 -5.72
N PHE A 89 -10.54 27.50 -6.44
CA PHE A 89 -10.95 28.08 -7.72
C PHE A 89 -12.08 29.12 -7.57
N GLY A 90 -12.36 29.59 -6.35
CA GLY A 90 -13.45 30.52 -6.04
C GLY A 90 -14.74 29.85 -5.56
N TRP A 91 -14.73 28.52 -5.41
CA TRP A 91 -15.85 27.72 -4.87
C TRP A 91 -15.54 27.11 -3.50
N GLY A 92 -14.39 27.47 -2.92
CA GLY A 92 -13.88 26.90 -1.67
C GLY A 92 -12.97 25.69 -1.89
N ARG A 93 -12.32 25.27 -0.81
CA ARG A 93 -11.31 24.20 -0.81
C ARG A 93 -11.96 22.81 -0.87
N PRO A 94 -11.33 21.82 -1.55
CA PRO A 94 -11.78 20.44 -1.55
C PRO A 94 -11.82 19.83 -0.14
N VAL A 95 -13.00 19.34 0.26
CA VAL A 95 -13.22 18.68 1.56
C VAL A 95 -12.76 17.21 1.57
N HIS A 96 -12.70 16.57 0.41
CA HIS A 96 -12.28 15.18 0.26
C HIS A 96 -11.61 14.98 -1.11
N MET A 97 -10.52 14.21 -1.13
CA MET A 97 -9.86 13.70 -2.32
C MET A 97 -9.53 12.23 -2.07
N GLY A 98 -9.81 11.37 -3.05
CA GLY A 98 -9.56 9.95 -2.94
C GLY A 98 -9.73 9.24 -4.29
N PRO A 99 -9.26 7.99 -4.41
CA PRO A 99 -9.38 7.21 -5.63
C PRO A 99 -10.86 6.99 -5.98
N ALA A 100 -11.22 7.18 -7.25
CA ALA A 100 -12.57 6.90 -7.75
C ALA A 100 -12.98 5.42 -7.59
N GLY A 101 -12.00 4.52 -7.46
CA GLY A 101 -12.18 3.14 -7.02
C GLY A 101 -10.87 2.35 -7.04
N VAL A 102 -10.67 1.46 -6.07
CA VAL A 102 -9.50 0.57 -5.98
C VAL A 102 -9.97 -0.86 -6.26
N ARG A 103 -10.14 -1.20 -7.54
CA ARG A 103 -10.82 -2.45 -7.96
C ARG A 103 -9.88 -3.57 -8.38
N PHE A 104 -8.58 -3.33 -8.42
CA PHE A 104 -7.61 -4.31 -8.86
C PHE A 104 -6.71 -4.73 -7.70
N GLU A 105 -6.42 -6.02 -7.65
CA GLU A 105 -5.49 -6.63 -6.71
C GLU A 105 -4.11 -5.95 -6.81
N GLY A 106 -3.51 -5.66 -5.66
CA GLY A 106 -2.17 -5.10 -5.53
C GLY A 106 -2.08 -3.60 -5.77
N ILE A 107 -3.20 -2.88 -5.90
CA ILE A 107 -3.20 -1.42 -5.97
C ILE A 107 -3.21 -0.83 -4.56
N VAL A 108 -2.30 0.12 -4.33
CA VAL A 108 -2.11 0.85 -3.08
C VAL A 108 -2.08 2.35 -3.37
N TYR A 109 -2.78 3.13 -2.56
CA TYR A 109 -2.71 4.58 -2.53
C TYR A 109 -2.25 5.06 -1.16
N ILE A 110 -1.26 5.96 -1.15
CA ILE A 110 -0.85 6.69 0.06
C ILE A 110 -1.30 8.14 -0.12
N LEU A 111 -2.25 8.56 0.70
CA LEU A 111 -2.95 9.84 0.58
C LEU A 111 -2.80 10.68 1.86
N PRO A 112 -2.91 12.01 1.79
CA PRO A 112 -3.01 12.85 2.97
C PRO A 112 -4.36 12.59 3.63
N ASN A 113 -4.41 12.62 4.96
CA ASN A 113 -5.68 12.60 5.64
C ASN A 113 -6.34 13.99 5.57
N PRO A 114 -7.63 14.10 5.15
CA PRO A 114 -8.36 15.36 5.16
C PRO A 114 -8.41 16.07 6.52
N ALA A 115 -8.16 15.36 7.62
CA ALA A 115 -8.09 15.93 8.97
C ALA A 115 -6.97 16.97 9.15
N GLY A 116 -5.95 17.00 8.28
CA GLY A 116 -4.86 17.98 8.36
C GLY A 116 -3.92 17.83 9.56
N ASP A 117 -4.10 16.78 10.38
CA ASP A 117 -3.26 16.42 11.54
C ASP A 117 -1.89 15.84 11.13
N GLY A 118 -1.58 15.85 9.83
CA GLY A 118 -0.35 15.29 9.29
C GLY A 118 -0.31 13.76 9.26
N SER A 119 -1.44 13.08 9.53
CA SER A 119 -1.63 11.65 9.28
C SER A 119 -1.83 11.35 7.80
N LEU A 120 -1.60 10.10 7.43
CA LEU A 120 -1.80 9.58 6.08
C LEU A 120 -2.92 8.53 6.09
N CYS A 121 -3.49 8.32 4.92
CA CYS A 121 -4.49 7.30 4.65
C CYS A 121 -3.93 6.33 3.60
N LEU A 122 -3.80 5.07 3.98
CA LEU A 122 -3.46 3.98 3.07
C LEU A 122 -4.76 3.35 2.56
N VAL A 123 -4.99 3.38 1.25
CA VAL A 123 -6.07 2.62 0.61
C VAL A 123 -5.46 1.48 -0.18
N ILE A 124 -5.82 0.25 0.14
CA ILE A 124 -5.23 -0.95 -0.47
C ILE A 124 -6.31 -1.93 -0.90
N CYS A 125 -6.11 -2.57 -2.05
CA CYS A 125 -6.96 -3.65 -2.54
C CYS A 125 -6.12 -4.93 -2.72
N LEU A 126 -6.55 -6.00 -2.07
CA LEU A 126 -5.93 -7.33 -2.12
C LEU A 126 -7.03 -8.38 -2.33
N GLU A 127 -6.64 -9.63 -2.63
CA GLU A 127 -7.57 -10.76 -2.52
C GLU A 127 -8.16 -10.83 -1.10
N ALA A 128 -9.45 -11.16 -0.99
CA ALA A 128 -10.19 -11.11 0.27
C ALA A 128 -9.53 -11.96 1.37
N ASP A 129 -9.00 -13.13 1.01
CA ASP A 129 -8.33 -14.06 1.92
C ASP A 129 -7.04 -13.48 2.53
N HIS A 130 -6.37 -12.57 1.82
CA HIS A 130 -5.14 -11.92 2.30
C HIS A 130 -5.43 -10.70 3.17
N MET A 131 -6.60 -10.08 3.04
CA MET A 131 -6.88 -8.76 3.63
C MET A 131 -6.85 -8.78 5.16
N GLU A 132 -7.37 -9.83 5.79
CA GLU A 132 -7.40 -9.91 7.26
C GLU A 132 -6.02 -10.15 7.85
N VAL A 133 -5.19 -10.98 7.21
CA VAL A 133 -3.78 -11.16 7.60
C VAL A 133 -3.02 -9.85 7.42
N PHE A 134 -3.22 -9.15 6.29
CA PHE A 134 -2.57 -7.87 6.02
C PHE A 134 -2.86 -6.85 7.13
N LYS A 135 -4.13 -6.67 7.52
CA LYS A 135 -4.50 -5.73 8.60
C LYS A 135 -3.84 -6.10 9.94
N ALA A 136 -3.78 -7.39 10.25
CA ALA A 136 -3.17 -7.87 11.49
C ALA A 136 -1.68 -7.53 11.55
N VAL A 137 -0.93 -7.80 10.47
CA VAL A 137 0.52 -7.56 10.44
C VAL A 137 0.89 -6.10 10.14
N PHE A 138 -0.01 -5.30 9.57
CA PHE A 138 0.27 -3.90 9.25
C PHE A 138 0.45 -3.03 10.49
N HIS A 139 -0.21 -3.36 11.60
CA HIS A 139 -0.08 -2.65 12.87
C HIS A 139 0.90 -3.29 13.85
N ASP A 140 1.61 -4.34 13.42
CA ASP A 140 2.62 -5.04 14.21
C ASP A 140 3.99 -4.40 13.99
N PHE A 141 4.34 -3.42 14.83
CA PHE A 141 5.63 -2.72 14.84
C PHE A 141 6.00 -2.19 16.22
#